data_AF-A0A066XKD8-F1
#
_entry.id   AF-A0A066XKD8-F1
#
_cell.length_a   1.000
_cell.length_b   1.000
_cell.length_c   1.000
_cell.angle_alpha   90.00
_cell.angle_beta   90.00
_cell.angle_gamma   90.00
#
_symmetry.space_group_name_H-M   'P 1'
#
loop_
_entity.id
_entity.type
_entity.pdbx_description
1 polymer ?
#
loop_
_entity_poly.entity_id
_entity_poly.type
_entity_poly.pdbx_seq_one_letter_code
_entity_poly.pdbx_strand_id
1 'polypeptide(L)'
;MSTPARTFNNLRKIGVKALRTRWVDFKKHDYDSAQVEPGWHAWLAYMVDKAPTEDALLQTKTRKWEVPHVLPNFTATRGAFKTYSTTKPKVYSWEPKAIERQ
;
A
#
# COMPACT_ATOMS: atom_id res chain seq x y z
N MET A 1 2.56 14.89 -3.94
CA MET A 1 1.64 13.76 -4.23
C MET A 1 1.56 13.59 -5.74
N SER A 2 2.20 12.56 -6.28
CA SER A 2 2.09 12.21 -7.70
C SER A 2 0.77 11.46 -7.88
N THR A 3 -0.24 12.08 -8.46
CA THR A 3 -1.58 11.48 -8.59
C THR A 3 -1.54 10.32 -9.60
N PRO A 4 -1.72 9.05 -9.20
CA PRO A 4 -1.72 7.92 -10.11
C PRO A 4 -3.13 7.55 -10.61
N ALA A 5 -4.14 8.39 -10.38
CA ALA A 5 -5.51 8.16 -10.81
C ALA A 5 -6.33 9.45 -10.78
N ARG A 6 -7.36 9.57 -11.63
CA ARG A 6 -8.36 10.64 -11.54
C ARG A 6 -9.55 10.11 -10.72
N THR A 7 -9.89 10.80 -9.63
CA THR A 7 -11.02 10.47 -8.77
C THR A 7 -12.23 11.31 -9.14
N PHE A 8 -13.42 10.71 -9.13
CA PHE A 8 -14.66 11.39 -9.52
C PHE A 8 -15.74 11.25 -8.44
N ASN A 9 -16.53 12.31 -8.29
CA ASN A 9 -17.62 12.40 -7.34
C ASN A 9 -18.89 12.91 -8.03
N ASN A 10 -19.94 12.06 -8.10
CA ASN A 10 -21.22 12.37 -8.75
C ASN A 10 -22.39 12.55 -7.76
N LEU A 11 -22.15 12.97 -6.51
CA LEU A 11 -23.20 13.11 -5.50
C LEU A 11 -24.43 13.93 -5.95
N ARG A 12 -24.27 14.85 -6.91
CA ARG A 12 -25.37 15.70 -7.43
C ARG A 12 -26.04 15.16 -8.70
N LYS A 13 -25.63 14.00 -9.21
CA LYS A 13 -26.15 13.46 -10.49
C LYS A 13 -27.39 12.61 -10.24
N ILE A 14 -28.53 13.08 -10.73
CA ILE A 14 -29.82 12.39 -10.64
C ILE A 14 -29.70 11.02 -11.33
N GLY A 15 -30.14 9.95 -10.65
CA GLY A 15 -30.14 8.57 -11.15
C GLY A 15 -28.94 7.70 -10.75
N VAL A 16 -27.93 8.23 -10.07
CA VAL A 16 -26.82 7.42 -9.53
C VAL A 16 -27.24 6.72 -8.23
N LYS A 17 -27.12 5.39 -8.18
CA LYS A 17 -27.46 4.59 -7.00
C LYS A 17 -26.48 4.83 -5.84
N ALA A 18 -26.94 4.61 -4.62
CA ALA A 18 -26.08 4.58 -3.43
C ALA A 18 -24.86 3.68 -3.65
N LEU A 19 -23.71 4.08 -3.11
CA LEU A 19 -22.39 3.45 -3.28
C LEU A 19 -21.76 3.53 -4.69
N ARG A 20 -22.46 4.04 -5.72
CA ARG A 20 -21.90 4.27 -7.07
C ARG A 20 -21.57 5.74 -7.36
N THR A 21 -21.48 6.57 -6.33
CA THR A 21 -21.23 8.02 -6.48
C THR A 21 -19.74 8.36 -6.53
N ARG A 22 -18.85 7.47 -6.07
CA ARG A 22 -17.40 7.63 -6.05
C ARG A 22 -16.75 6.49 -6.86
N TRP A 23 -15.81 6.83 -7.75
CA TRP A 23 -14.98 5.84 -8.46
C TRP A 23 -13.62 6.42 -8.83
N VAL A 24 -12.70 5.53 -9.19
CA VAL A 24 -11.33 5.83 -9.62
C VAL A 24 -11.16 5.45 -11.09
N ASP A 25 -10.47 6.32 -11.82
CA ASP A 25 -9.88 6.01 -13.12
C ASP A 25 -8.36 5.88 -12.95
N PHE A 26 -7.87 4.65 -13.08
CA PHE A 26 -6.47 4.31 -12.83
C PHE A 26 -5.56 4.76 -13.97
N LYS A 27 -4.37 5.26 -13.64
CA LYS A 27 -3.39 5.73 -14.65
C LYS A 27 -2.77 4.60 -15.47
N LYS A 28 -2.61 3.40 -14.90
CA LYS A 28 -2.04 2.23 -15.57
C LYS A 28 -3.17 1.30 -16.01
N HIS A 29 -3.03 0.67 -17.16
CA HIS A 29 -4.04 -0.26 -17.69
C HIS A 29 -4.12 -1.59 -16.92
N ASP A 30 -3.03 -2.00 -16.27
CA ASP A 30 -3.04 -3.16 -15.37
C ASP A 30 -3.61 -2.71 -14.01
N TYR A 31 -4.94 -2.75 -13.92
CA TYR A 31 -5.71 -2.19 -12.82
C TYR A 31 -5.69 -3.11 -11.60
N ASP A 32 -5.24 -2.58 -10.46
CA ASP A 32 -5.35 -3.25 -9.16
C ASP A 32 -5.87 -2.26 -8.11
N SER A 33 -6.82 -2.70 -7.29
CA SER A 33 -7.38 -1.92 -6.18
C SER A 33 -6.29 -1.53 -5.16
N ALA A 34 -5.24 -2.33 -5.02
CA ALA A 34 -4.10 -2.04 -4.15
C ALA A 34 -3.23 -0.86 -4.63
N GLN A 35 -3.46 -0.31 -5.83
CA GLN A 35 -2.77 0.87 -6.33
C GLN A 35 -3.34 2.19 -5.78
N VAL A 36 -4.49 2.14 -5.11
CA VAL A 36 -5.12 3.32 -4.53
C VAL A 36 -4.39 3.71 -3.24
N GLU A 37 -3.96 4.97 -3.15
CA GLU A 37 -3.32 5.52 -1.95
C GLU A 37 -4.25 5.42 -0.72
N PRO A 38 -3.72 5.20 0.50
CA PRO A 38 -4.55 4.98 1.70
C PRO A 38 -5.63 6.04 1.97
N GLY A 39 -5.31 7.33 1.80
CA GLY A 39 -6.29 8.41 1.99
C GLY A 39 -7.42 8.35 0.98
N TRP A 40 -7.10 8.07 -0.28
CA TRP A 40 -8.11 7.92 -1.34
C TRP A 40 -8.93 6.64 -1.18
N HIS A 41 -8.31 5.57 -0.66
CA HIS A 41 -9.00 4.32 -0.33
C HIS A 41 -10.09 4.55 0.74
N ALA A 42 -9.76 5.27 1.82
CA ALA A 42 -10.73 5.63 2.86
C ALA A 42 -11.91 6.46 2.29
N TRP A 43 -11.63 7.41 1.40
CA TRP A 43 -12.65 8.21 0.75
C TRP A 43 -13.52 7.39 -0.22
N LEU A 44 -12.93 6.52 -1.05
CA LEU A 44 -13.71 5.64 -1.94
C LEU A 44 -14.61 4.68 -1.16
N ALA A 45 -14.16 4.22 0.01
CA ALA A 45 -14.90 3.31 0.89
C ALA A 45 -15.96 4.01 1.76
N TYR A 46 -16.20 5.32 1.58
CA TYR A 46 -17.12 6.11 2.40
C TYR A 46 -16.77 6.12 3.90
N MET A 47 -15.51 5.87 4.27
CA MET A 47 -15.05 6.00 5.66
C MET A 47 -14.90 7.47 6.07
N VAL A 48 -14.57 8.33 5.09
CA VAL A 48 -14.44 9.78 5.25
C VAL A 48 -15.25 10.51 4.19
N ASP A 49 -15.81 11.67 4.57
CA ASP A 49 -16.63 12.49 3.67
C ASP A 49 -15.78 13.35 2.74
N LYS A 50 -14.75 13.98 3.29
CA LYS A 50 -13.85 14.88 2.56
C LYS A 50 -12.74 14.09 1.87
N ALA A 51 -12.40 14.49 0.65
CA ALA A 51 -11.29 13.88 -0.06
C ALA A 51 -9.94 14.25 0.59
N PRO A 52 -8.87 13.47 0.38
CA PRO A 52 -7.53 13.79 0.92
C PRO A 52 -6.99 15.15 0.48
N THR A 53 -7.47 15.70 -0.64
CA THR A 53 -7.14 17.04 -1.12
C THR A 53 -7.85 18.16 -0.37
N GLU A 54 -8.92 17.85 0.38
CA GLU A 54 -9.75 18.83 1.10
C GLU A 54 -9.62 18.70 2.62
N ASP A 55 -9.30 17.50 3.11
CA ASP A 55 -9.14 17.23 4.53
C ASP A 55 -7.70 17.49 5.00
N ALA A 56 -7.53 18.52 5.83
CA ALA A 56 -6.24 18.89 6.40
C ALA A 56 -5.59 17.75 7.22
N LEU A 57 -6.38 16.85 7.82
CA LEU A 57 -5.86 15.71 8.57
C LEU A 57 -5.24 14.64 7.65
N LEU A 58 -5.82 14.46 6.46
CA LEU A 58 -5.35 13.51 5.45
C LEU A 58 -4.20 14.08 4.60
N GLN A 59 -3.97 15.40 4.64
CA GLN A 59 -2.81 16.05 4.05
C GLN A 59 -1.56 15.99 4.95
N THR A 60 -1.53 15.05 5.90
CA THR A 60 -0.35 14.85 6.73
C THR A 60 0.84 14.54 5.83
N LYS A 61 1.90 15.36 5.94
CA LYS A 61 3.15 15.14 5.21
C LYS A 61 3.65 13.73 5.52
N THR A 62 4.27 13.08 4.54
CA THR A 62 4.91 11.77 4.71
C THR A 62 5.80 11.81 5.95
N ARG A 63 5.58 10.88 6.89
CA ARG A 63 6.41 10.78 8.08
C ARG A 63 7.84 10.39 7.68
N LYS A 64 8.84 10.73 8.50
CA LYS A 64 10.27 10.48 8.18
C LYS A 64 10.60 9.01 7.88
N TRP A 65 9.84 8.08 8.45
CA TRP A 65 10.02 6.63 8.30
C TRP A 65 9.08 6.01 7.25
N GLU A 66 8.15 6.79 6.72
CA GLU A 66 7.12 6.31 5.80
C GLU A 66 7.64 6.36 4.37
N VAL A 67 7.19 5.41 3.55
CA VAL A 67 7.57 5.36 2.15
C VAL A 67 6.92 6.54 1.41
N PRO A 68 7.68 7.37 0.68
CA PRO A 68 7.15 8.61 0.09
C PRO A 68 6.22 8.40 -1.11
N HIS A 69 6.08 7.18 -1.59
CA HIS A 69 5.23 6.82 -2.72
C HIS A 69 4.38 5.61 -2.38
N VAL A 70 3.24 5.49 -3.07
CA VAL A 70 2.33 4.35 -2.92
C VAL A 70 3.02 3.08 -3.40
N LEU A 71 3.14 2.10 -2.52
CA LEU A 71 3.62 0.77 -2.85
C LEU A 71 2.43 -0.11 -3.25
N PRO A 72 2.41 -0.68 -4.46
CA PRO A 72 1.36 -1.62 -4.86
C PRO A 72 1.54 -2.97 -4.16
N ASN A 73 0.53 -3.82 -4.29
CA ASN A 73 0.66 -5.22 -3.91
C ASN A 73 1.60 -5.96 -4.89
N PHE A 74 2.60 -6.65 -4.36
CA PHE A 74 3.60 -7.40 -5.14
C PHE A 74 3.36 -8.92 -5.16
N THR A 75 2.17 -9.38 -4.74
CA THR A 75 1.79 -10.81 -4.78
C THR A 75 2.03 -11.41 -6.17
N ALA A 76 2.53 -12.64 -6.22
CA ALA A 76 2.88 -13.37 -7.45
C ALA A 76 3.95 -12.69 -8.35
N THR A 77 4.65 -11.67 -7.84
CA THR A 77 5.81 -11.07 -8.53
C THR A 77 7.12 -11.42 -7.81
N ARG A 78 8.25 -11.08 -8.42
CA ARG A 78 9.57 -11.21 -7.78
C ARG A 78 9.70 -10.39 -6.49
N GLY A 79 8.90 -9.32 -6.34
CA GLY A 79 8.85 -8.46 -5.16
C GLY A 79 7.92 -8.96 -4.05
N ALA A 80 7.33 -10.16 -4.17
CA ALA A 80 6.43 -10.70 -3.15
C ALA A 80 7.14 -10.84 -1.80
N PHE A 81 6.42 -10.49 -0.72
CA PHE A 81 6.92 -10.67 0.64
C PHE A 81 7.18 -12.16 0.91
N LYS A 82 8.40 -12.46 1.36
CA LYS A 82 8.81 -13.81 1.77
C LYS A 82 9.04 -13.81 3.27
N THR A 83 8.24 -14.60 3.99
CA THR A 83 8.41 -14.81 5.43
C THR A 83 9.70 -15.56 5.71
N TYR A 84 10.43 -15.15 6.73
CA TYR A 84 11.62 -15.83 7.23
C TYR A 84 11.64 -15.74 8.76
N SER A 85 12.44 -16.60 9.40
CA SER A 85 12.67 -16.51 10.84
C SER A 85 13.51 -15.28 11.14
N THR A 86 12.99 -14.35 11.92
CA THR A 86 13.72 -13.16 12.39
C THR A 86 14.66 -13.48 13.55
N THR A 87 14.69 -14.74 14.01
CA THR A 87 15.52 -15.19 15.13
C THR A 87 16.74 -15.97 14.67
N LYS A 88 17.86 -15.78 15.36
CA LYS A 88 19.03 -16.67 15.24
C LYS A 88 18.74 -18.04 15.90
N PRO A 89 19.42 -19.13 15.48
CA PRO A 89 19.37 -20.41 16.16
C PRO A 89 19.62 -20.25 17.67
N LYS A 90 18.84 -20.96 18.48
CA LYS A 90 18.98 -20.92 19.95
C LYS A 90 20.09 -21.82 20.47
N VAL A 91 20.41 -22.86 19.72
CA VAL A 91 21.48 -23.81 20.00
C VAL A 91 22.50 -23.70 18.87
N TYR A 92 23.77 -23.53 19.23
CA TYR A 92 24.88 -23.45 18.28
C TYR A 92 25.56 -24.81 18.17
N SER A 93 25.83 -25.25 16.94
CA SER A 93 26.62 -26.45 16.69
C SER A 93 28.10 -26.15 16.92
N TRP A 94 28.85 -27.15 17.36
CA TRP A 94 30.31 -27.05 17.44
C TRP A 94 30.92 -26.96 16.03
N GLU A 95 31.83 -26.01 15.82
CA GLU A 95 32.59 -25.87 14.58
C GLU A 95 33.91 -26.66 14.68
N PRO A 96 34.08 -27.78 13.93
CA PRO A 96 35.29 -28.59 14.01
C PRO A 96 36.52 -27.85 13.47
N LYS A 97 37.60 -27.86 14.26
CA LYS A 97 38.94 -27.51 13.79
C LYS A 97 39.75 -28.79 13.55
N ALA A 98 40.01 -29.11 12.29
CA ALA A 98 40.91 -30.21 11.94
C ALA A 98 42.37 -29.82 12.27
N ILE A 99 43.13 -30.75 12.83
CA ILE A 99 44.56 -30.61 13.12
C ILE A 99 45.28 -31.82 12.52
N GLU A 100 46.46 -31.60 11.95
CA GLU A 100 47.32 -32.66 11.41
C GLU A 100 47.84 -33.59 12.52
N ARG A 101 47.99 -34.88 12.21
CA ARG A 101 48.57 -35.86 13.14
C ARG A 101 50.09 -35.62 13.22
N GLN A 102 50.61 -35.49 14.44
CA GLN A 102 52.06 -35.39 14.72
C GLN A 102 52.77 -36.73 14.54
#